data_AF-A0A7U9R0R9-F1
#
_entry.id   AF-A0A7U9R0R9-F1
#
_cell.length_a   1.000
_cell.length_b   1.000
_cell.length_c   1.000
_cell.angle_alpha   90.00
_cell.angle_beta   90.00
_cell.angle_gamma   90.00
#
_symmetry.space_group_name_H-M   'P 1'
#
loop_
_entity.id
_entity.type
_entity.pdbx_description
1 polymer ?
#
loop_
_entity_poly.entity_id
_entity_poly.type
_entity_poly.pdbx_seq_one_letter_code
_entity_poly.pdbx_strand_id
1 'polypeptide(L)'
;MAIFREVRTEVYCDICGEYVIGWKSPGIGVSRSWAAYFAREEGCTTGKKIICKSCRISRRIEKCSLQKKCGEAGKDADGTCLGIGKQFDDELIEQCKRCIACTSFNWEEEKERLSINGKNRKRGRQ
;
A
#
# COMPACT_ATOMS: atom_id res chain seq x y z
N MET A 1 -34.90 -14.83 -26.47
CA MET A 1 -34.54 -14.57 -25.06
C MET A 1 -33.26 -13.75 -25.03
N ALA A 2 -33.23 -12.61 -24.31
CA ALA A 2 -32.01 -11.83 -24.16
C ALA A 2 -31.04 -12.57 -23.23
N ILE A 3 -29.82 -12.84 -23.70
CA ILE A 3 -28.76 -13.43 -22.89
C ILE A 3 -28.02 -12.30 -22.18
N PHE A 4 -28.05 -12.27 -20.85
CA PHE A 4 -27.27 -11.33 -20.03
C PHE A 4 -25.99 -12.00 -19.52
N ARG A 5 -24.85 -11.31 -19.60
CA ARG A 5 -23.55 -11.79 -19.10
C ARG A 5 -22.92 -10.73 -18.21
N GLU A 6 -22.64 -11.08 -16.97
CA GLU A 6 -21.88 -10.27 -16.01
C GLU A 6 -20.48 -10.85 -15.83
N VAL A 7 -19.47 -9.98 -15.83
CA VAL A 7 -18.09 -10.36 -15.51
C VAL A 7 -17.68 -9.67 -14.22
N ARG A 8 -17.13 -10.44 -13.29
CA ARG A 8 -16.57 -9.93 -12.03
C ARG A 8 -15.07 -10.15 -12.02
N THR A 9 -14.33 -9.11 -11.66
CA THR A 9 -12.89 -9.16 -11.47
C THR A 9 -12.60 -8.68 -10.06
N GLU A 10 -12.06 -9.55 -9.21
CA GLU A 10 -11.83 -9.26 -7.80
C GLU A 10 -10.37 -9.55 -7.46
N VAL A 11 -9.80 -8.73 -6.60
CA VAL A 11 -8.41 -8.81 -6.16
C VAL A 11 -8.39 -9.04 -4.66
N TYR A 12 -7.68 -10.10 -4.26
CA TYR A 12 -7.51 -10.50 -2.87
C TYR A 12 -6.04 -10.50 -2.48
N CYS A 13 -5.77 -10.36 -1.20
CA CYS A 13 -4.44 -10.54 -0.64
C CYS A 13 -4.08 -12.03 -0.57
N ASP A 14 -2.93 -12.41 -1.11
CA ASP A 14 -2.42 -13.80 -1.06
C ASP A 14 -1.91 -14.21 0.34
N ILE A 15 -1.88 -13.29 1.31
CA ILE A 15 -1.41 -13.55 2.68
C ILE A 15 -2.59 -13.71 3.64
N CYS A 16 -3.44 -12.68 3.75
CA CYS A 16 -4.58 -12.68 4.69
C CYS A 16 -5.91 -13.05 4.04
N GLY A 17 -6.00 -13.15 2.71
CA GLY A 17 -7.25 -13.41 2.01
C GLY A 17 -8.21 -12.22 1.92
N GLU A 18 -7.85 -11.07 2.49
CA GLU A 18 -8.73 -9.89 2.47
C GLU A 18 -8.98 -9.38 1.06
N TYR A 19 -10.22 -8.94 0.83
CA TYR A 19 -10.61 -8.25 -0.39
C TYR A 19 -9.92 -6.88 -0.47
N VAL A 20 -9.32 -6.60 -1.62
CA VAL A 20 -8.64 -5.32 -1.88
C VAL A 20 -9.54 -4.43 -2.73
N ILE A 21 -9.90 -4.90 -3.92
CA ILE A 21 -10.65 -4.12 -4.92
C ILE A 21 -11.29 -5.06 -5.92
N GLY A 22 -12.37 -4.62 -6.56
CA GLY A 22 -13.08 -5.41 -7.54
C GLY A 22 -13.99 -4.57 -8.42
N TRP A 23 -14.34 -5.14 -9.58
CA TRP A 23 -15.15 -4.53 -10.61
C TRP A 23 -16.25 -5.51 -11.03
N LYS A 24 -17.43 -4.97 -11.28
CA LYS A 24 -18.55 -5.69 -11.88
C LYS A 24 -18.97 -4.95 -13.14
N SER A 25 -18.99 -5.65 -14.26
CA SER A 25 -19.28 -5.04 -15.56
C SER A 25 -20.06 -5.98 -16.48
N PRO A 26 -20.97 -5.44 -17.30
CA PRO A 26 -21.66 -6.22 -18.31
C PRO A 26 -20.70 -6.54 -19.47
N GLY A 27 -20.53 -7.83 -19.78
CA GLY A 27 -19.81 -8.32 -20.96
C GLY A 27 -18.27 -8.25 -20.93
N ILE A 28 -17.66 -7.15 -20.47
CA ILE A 28 -16.19 -6.93 -20.55
C ILE A 28 -15.60 -6.80 -19.15
N GLY A 29 -14.72 -7.73 -18.74
CA GLY A 29 -13.99 -7.67 -17.47
C GLY A 29 -12.77 -6.75 -17.50
N VAL A 30 -12.18 -6.52 -16.32
CA VAL A 30 -10.94 -5.75 -16.17
C VAL A 30 -9.73 -6.66 -16.43
N SER A 31 -8.77 -6.20 -17.22
CA SER A 31 -7.55 -6.98 -17.48
C SER A 31 -6.72 -7.15 -16.21
N ARG A 32 -5.91 -8.20 -16.15
CA ARG A 32 -4.98 -8.43 -15.02
C ARG A 32 -4.01 -7.25 -14.82
N SER A 33 -3.56 -6.61 -15.90
CA SER A 33 -2.65 -5.46 -15.82
C SER A 33 -3.33 -4.23 -15.21
N TRP A 34 -4.60 -3.97 -15.56
CA TRP A 34 -5.40 -2.91 -14.97
C TRP A 34 -5.76 -3.20 -13.51
N ALA A 35 -6.18 -4.42 -13.20
CA ALA A 35 -6.44 -4.83 -11.83
C ALA A 35 -5.19 -4.68 -10.95
N ALA A 36 -4.02 -5.07 -11.46
CA ALA A 36 -2.74 -4.90 -10.77
C ALA A 36 -2.29 -3.44 -10.65
N TYR A 37 -2.72 -2.56 -11.56
CA TYR A 37 -2.48 -1.13 -11.48
C TYR A 37 -3.30 -0.51 -10.33
N PHE A 38 -4.61 -0.71 -10.32
CA PHE A 38 -5.48 -0.15 -9.29
C PHE A 38 -5.20 -0.72 -7.89
N ALA A 39 -4.88 -2.02 -7.79
CA ALA A 39 -4.49 -2.58 -6.51
C ALA A 39 -3.21 -1.92 -5.93
N ARG A 40 -2.29 -1.44 -6.78
CA ARG A 40 -1.10 -0.68 -6.31
C ARG A 40 -1.46 0.72 -5.81
N GLU A 41 -2.45 1.37 -6.42
CA GLU A 41 -2.96 2.65 -5.94
C GLU A 41 -3.58 2.51 -4.54
N GLU A 42 -4.19 1.38 -4.23
CA GLU A 42 -4.67 1.03 -2.87
C GLU A 42 -3.52 0.62 -1.90
N GLY A 43 -2.25 0.79 -2.31
CA GLY A 43 -1.07 0.53 -1.48
C GLY A 43 -0.57 -0.91 -1.50
N CYS A 44 -1.17 -1.79 -2.30
CA CYS A 44 -0.77 -3.18 -2.41
C CYS A 44 0.54 -3.35 -3.19
N THR A 45 1.26 -4.43 -2.92
CA THR A 45 2.34 -4.88 -3.81
C THR A 45 1.76 -5.86 -4.81
N THR A 46 1.93 -5.59 -6.11
CA THR A 46 1.51 -6.50 -7.18
C THR A 46 2.75 -7.01 -7.93
N GLY A 47 2.90 -8.33 -7.98
CA GLY A 47 4.03 -9.01 -8.61
C GLY A 47 3.75 -10.50 -8.73
N LYS A 48 4.67 -11.35 -8.26
CA LYS A 48 4.42 -12.81 -8.13
C LYS A 48 3.27 -13.12 -7.16
N LYS A 49 3.07 -12.26 -6.15
CA LYS A 49 1.98 -12.31 -5.18
C LYS A 49 1.37 -10.92 -5.02
N ILE A 50 0.09 -10.88 -4.65
CA ILE A 50 -0.63 -9.67 -4.24
C ILE A 50 -0.60 -9.60 -2.72
N ILE A 51 -0.03 -8.52 -2.18
CA ILE A 51 0.07 -8.30 -0.74
C ILE A 51 -0.64 -6.99 -0.42
N CYS A 52 -1.67 -7.03 0.43
CA CYS A 52 -2.41 -5.85 0.85
C CYS A 52 -1.56 -4.87 1.65
N LYS A 53 -2.05 -3.63 1.76
CA LYS A 53 -1.43 -2.55 2.53
C LYS A 53 -1.11 -2.99 3.96
N SER A 54 -2.07 -3.60 4.67
CA SER A 54 -1.92 -4.03 6.06
C SER A 54 -0.80 -5.07 6.22
N CYS A 55 -0.84 -6.18 5.46
CA CYS A 55 0.21 -7.19 5.51
C CYS A 55 1.60 -6.64 5.14
N ARG A 56 1.65 -5.67 4.20
CA ARG A 56 2.89 -5.01 3.81
C ARG A 56 3.46 -4.17 4.96
N ILE A 57 2.61 -3.47 5.71
CA ILE A 57 2.99 -2.70 6.90
C ILE A 57 3.46 -3.63 8.01
N SER A 58 2.69 -4.65 8.37
CA SER A 58 3.04 -5.59 9.44
C SER A 58 4.40 -6.25 9.18
N ARG A 59 4.62 -6.74 7.96
CA ARG A 59 5.90 -7.36 7.57
C ARG A 59 7.07 -6.38 7.58
N ARG A 60 6.81 -5.08 7.38
CA ARG A 60 7.84 -4.03 7.48
C ARG A 60 8.20 -3.76 8.94
N ILE A 61 7.23 -3.77 9.84
CA ILE A 61 7.43 -3.63 11.29
C ILE A 61 8.26 -4.80 11.83
N GLU A 62 7.88 -6.04 11.51
CA GLU A 62 8.63 -7.26 11.92
C GLU A 62 10.11 -7.24 11.52
N LYS A 63 10.41 -6.66 10.34
CA LYS A 63 11.76 -6.56 9.80
C LYS A 63 12.47 -5.25 10.15
N CYS A 64 11.87 -4.40 10.98
CA CYS A 64 12.42 -3.09 11.30
C CYS A 64 13.75 -3.24 12.06
N SER A 65 14.86 -2.88 11.42
CA SER A 65 16.18 -2.91 12.05
C SER A 65 16.33 -1.89 13.19
N LEU A 66 15.55 -0.80 13.15
CA LEU A 66 15.57 0.21 14.20
C LEU A 66 14.94 -0.32 15.49
N GLN A 67 13.82 -1.05 15.39
CA GLN A 67 13.22 -1.68 16.59
C GLN A 67 14.16 -2.70 17.22
N LYS A 68 14.91 -3.44 16.40
CA LYS A 68 15.92 -4.39 16.89
C LYS A 68 17.13 -3.73 17.58
N LYS A 69 17.42 -2.46 17.27
CA LYS A 69 18.60 -1.74 17.79
C LYS A 69 18.27 -0.81 18.95
N CYS A 70 17.12 -0.14 18.88
CA CYS A 70 16.75 0.96 19.76
C CYS A 70 15.56 0.64 20.68
N GLY A 71 15.00 -0.57 20.59
CA GLY A 71 13.79 -0.98 21.34
C GLY A 71 12.52 -0.84 20.52
N GLU A 72 11.41 -1.42 21.01
CA GLU A 72 10.12 -1.36 20.32
C GLU A 72 9.60 0.08 20.25
N ALA A 73 9.25 0.51 19.04
CA ALA A 73 8.59 1.79 18.83
C ALA A 73 7.19 1.75 19.42
N GLY A 74 6.71 2.89 19.91
CA GLY A 74 5.30 3.05 20.28
C GLY A 74 4.38 2.67 19.11
N LYS A 75 3.23 2.08 19.45
CA LYS A 75 2.17 1.75 18.50
C LYS A 75 0.95 2.58 18.82
N ASP A 76 0.30 3.09 17.79
CA ASP A 76 -1.01 3.73 17.93
C ASP A 76 -2.10 2.67 18.23
N ALA A 77 -3.29 3.10 18.62
CA ALA A 77 -4.43 2.23 18.90
C ALA A 77 -4.76 1.27 17.73
N ASP A 78 -4.54 1.74 16.49
CA ASP A 78 -4.76 0.98 15.27
C ASP A 78 -3.58 0.08 14.88
N GLY A 79 -2.56 -0.05 15.75
CA GLY A 79 -1.37 -0.87 15.52
C GLY A 79 -0.33 -0.26 14.57
N THR A 80 -0.53 1.00 14.15
CA THR A 80 0.42 1.73 13.29
C THR A 80 1.67 2.13 14.09
N CYS A 81 2.84 2.05 13.47
CA CYS A 81 4.10 2.39 14.13
C CYS A 81 4.23 3.91 14.29
N LEU A 82 4.43 4.39 15.52
CA LEU A 82 4.67 5.82 15.77
C LEU A 82 6.10 6.24 15.39
N GLY A 83 6.97 5.28 15.08
CA GLY A 83 8.38 5.52 14.79
C GLY A 83 9.21 5.64 16.06
N ILE A 84 10.52 5.76 15.87
CA ILE A 84 11.49 5.94 16.95
C ILE A 84 11.99 7.38 16.89
N GLY A 85 11.82 8.11 18.00
CA GLY A 85 12.39 9.44 18.21
C GLY A 85 13.85 9.38 18.68
N LYS A 86 14.55 10.50 18.63
CA LYS A 86 15.87 10.62 19.29
C LYS A 86 15.66 10.84 20.78
N GLN A 87 16.59 10.36 21.61
CA GLN A 87 16.51 10.42 23.08
C GLN A 87 16.34 11.83 23.69
N PHE A 88 16.59 12.90 22.93
CA PHE A 88 16.53 14.29 23.39
C PHE A 88 15.80 15.21 22.40
N ASP A 89 15.05 14.64 21.46
CA ASP A 89 14.37 15.39 20.40
C ASP A 89 13.07 14.68 20.04
N ASP A 90 11.97 15.42 20.06
CA ASP A 90 10.64 14.94 19.71
C ASP A 90 10.54 14.56 18.20
N GLU A 91 11.58 14.88 17.41
CA GLU A 91 11.67 14.45 16.03
C GLU A 91 11.97 12.95 15.84
N LEU A 92 11.15 12.33 15.00
CA LEU A 92 11.38 10.98 14.49
C LEU A 92 12.70 10.90 13.71
N ILE A 93 13.41 9.77 13.84
CA ILE A 93 14.55 9.47 12.99
C ILE A 93 14.12 9.55 11.51
N GLU A 94 14.93 10.19 10.66
CA GLU A 94 14.65 10.39 9.22
C GLU A 94 14.24 9.11 8.48
N GLN A 95 14.77 7.95 8.89
CA GLN A 95 14.39 6.65 8.34
C GLN A 95 12.94 6.26 8.65
N CYS A 96 12.41 6.64 9.81
CA CYS A 96 11.01 6.43 10.19
C CYS A 96 10.09 7.34 9.39
N LYS A 97 10.47 8.61 9.16
CA LYS A 97 9.65 9.59 8.39
C LYS A 97 9.29 9.08 6.99
N ARG A 98 10.17 8.30 6.36
CA ARG A 98 9.97 7.71 5.01
C ARG A 98 9.43 6.28 5.03
N CYS A 99 9.17 5.71 6.21
CA CYS A 99 8.77 4.31 6.33
C CYS A 99 7.27 4.16 6.12
N ILE A 100 6.86 3.29 5.20
CA ILE A 100 5.44 2.98 4.90
C ILE A 100 4.62 2.53 6.12
N ALA A 101 5.29 2.04 7.17
CA ALA A 101 4.66 1.58 8.39
C ALA A 101 4.48 2.68 9.44
N CYS A 102 5.12 3.84 9.23
CA CYS A 102 5.05 4.97 10.15
C CYS A 102 3.77 5.78 9.88
N THR A 103 3.14 6.29 10.94
CA THR A 103 1.97 7.18 10.85
C THR A 103 2.23 8.42 10.01
N SER A 104 3.48 8.91 9.98
CA SER A 104 3.87 10.07 9.16
C SER A 104 3.90 9.81 7.65
N PHE A 105 3.74 8.56 7.21
CA PHE A 105 3.83 8.23 5.78
C PHE A 105 2.53 8.60 5.05
N ASN A 106 2.65 9.52 4.10
CA ASN A 106 1.52 9.97 3.29
C ASN A 106 1.18 8.97 2.16
N TRP A 107 0.16 8.15 2.38
CA TRP A 107 -0.32 7.19 1.39
C TRP A 107 -1.02 7.85 0.19
N GLU A 108 -1.61 9.04 0.35
CA GLU A 108 -2.26 9.76 -0.75
C GLU A 108 -1.23 10.31 -1.73
N GLU A 109 -0.12 10.86 -1.23
CA GLU A 109 0.99 11.30 -2.08
C GLU A 109 1.62 10.11 -2.83
N GLU A 110 1.76 8.97 -2.17
CA GLU A 110 2.27 7.74 -2.79
C GLU A 110 1.29 7.20 -3.86
N LYS A 111 -0.02 7.26 -3.61
CA LYS A 111 -1.07 6.92 -4.58
C LYS A 111 -0.99 7.84 -5.79
N GLU A 112 -0.88 9.16 -5.58
CA GLU A 112 -0.72 10.13 -6.66
C GLU A 112 0.56 9.86 -7.48
N ARG A 113 1.69 9.56 -6.82
CA ARG A 113 2.96 9.22 -7.48
C ARG A 113 2.85 7.98 -8.36
N LEU A 114 2.07 6.99 -7.94
CA LEU A 114 1.83 5.75 -8.67
C LEU A 114 0.81 5.92 -9.81
N SER A 115 -0.09 6.91 -9.67
CA SER A 115 -1.11 7.22 -10.65
C SER A 115 -0.52 7.61 -12.01
N ILE A 116 -1.31 7.44 -13.07
CA ILE A 116 -0.95 7.89 -14.43
C ILE A 116 -0.61 9.39 -14.43
N ASN A 117 -1.33 10.21 -13.67
CA ASN A 117 -1.11 11.65 -13.58
C ASN A 117 0.24 11.99 -12.92
N GLY A 118 0.60 11.29 -11.84
CA GLY A 118 1.89 11.48 -11.17
C GLY A 118 3.09 11.07 -12.03
N LYS A 119 2.94 10.04 -12.86
CA LYS A 119 3.98 9.63 -13.83
C LYS A 119 4.19 10.66 -14.94
N ASN A 120 3.13 11.29 -15.42
CA ASN A 120 3.20 12.31 -16.45
C ASN A 120 3.87 13.60 -15.94
N ARG A 121 3.61 14.02 -14.68
CA ARG A 121 4.30 15.16 -14.05
C ARG A 121 5.83 15.01 -14.00
N LYS A 122 6.35 13.79 -13.83
CA LYS A 122 7.80 13.53 -13.84
C LYS A 122 8.41 13.51 -15.24
N ARG A 123 7.63 13.16 -16.26
CA ARG A 123 8.08 13.10 -17.66
C ARG A 123 8.06 14.46 -18.37
N GLY A 124 7.18 15.38 -17.98
CA GLY A 124 7.12 16.75 -18.52
C GLY A 124 8.18 17.72 -17.99
N ARG A 125 9.19 17.22 -17.27
CA ARG A 125 10.32 18.00 -16.71
C ARG A 125 11.67 17.67 -17.37
N GLN A 126 11.65 16.97 -18.51
CA GLN A 126 12.81 16.73 -19.37
C GLN A 126 12.82 17.72 -20.53
#